data_AF-A0A6M1ZV00-F1
#
_entry.id   AF-A0A6M1ZV00-F1
#
_cell.length_a   1.000
_cell.length_b   1.000
_cell.length_c   1.000
_cell.angle_alpha   90.00
_cell.angle_beta   90.00
_cell.angle_gamma   90.00
#
_symmetry.space_group_name_H-M   'P 1'
#
loop_
_entity.id
_entity.type
_entity.pdbx_description
1 polymer ?
#
loop_
_entity_poly.entity_id
_entity_poly.type
_entity_poly.pdbx_seq_one_letter_code
_entity_poly.pdbx_strand_id
1 'polypeptide(L)'
;MKNLKKLLLIAILTSSFAFANEEDERAKSNEVSKEDTKLFQKARKEEMEVVFNETKEKKYNPSNLPPLVFSHPLHQLFEVKADGSAIVIEDESVWRIRNGYQKEVLKWTMSDPIILVQNDSYVSSWIYGYNYKMINKNTNTAVEVKLHLLPKLNNPYILFVSYIDPIRKEVGLSDGTFWKIDSSQFYLINKWELNDSVVVGSNLYKRWYSNQECILINVAIRSDVRADQVE
;
A
#
# COMPACT_ATOMS: atom_id res chain seq x y z
N MET A 1 -33.52 -0.82 46.22
CA MET A 1 -32.75 -1.95 46.81
C MET A 1 -32.76 -3.09 45.80
N LYS A 2 -31.75 -3.12 44.92
CA LYS A 2 -30.57 -4.00 44.97
C LYS A 2 -30.91 -5.49 44.76
N ASN A 3 -31.20 -5.86 43.52
CA ASN A 3 -31.23 -7.24 43.07
C ASN A 3 -30.28 -7.43 41.87
N LEU A 4 -29.64 -8.60 41.87
CA LEU A 4 -28.79 -9.16 40.80
C LEU A 4 -27.39 -8.55 40.63
N LYS A 5 -26.50 -8.90 41.57
CA LYS A 5 -25.06 -8.94 41.31
C LYS A 5 -24.78 -10.04 40.28
N LYS A 6 -24.46 -9.64 39.05
CA LYS A 6 -23.88 -10.51 38.02
C LYS A 6 -22.53 -11.04 38.52
N LEU A 7 -22.46 -12.34 38.73
CA LEU A 7 -21.21 -13.10 38.78
C LEU A 7 -20.67 -13.17 37.35
N LEU A 8 -19.56 -12.49 37.09
CA LEU A 8 -18.79 -12.63 35.87
C LEU A 8 -17.51 -13.40 36.25
N LEU A 9 -17.50 -14.68 35.89
CA LEU A 9 -16.32 -15.54 35.92
C LEU A 9 -15.25 -14.90 35.02
N ILE A 10 -14.11 -14.52 35.59
CA ILE A 10 -12.88 -14.27 34.85
C ILE A 10 -11.97 -15.46 35.15
N ALA A 11 -11.93 -16.43 34.24
CA ALA A 11 -10.92 -17.47 34.22
C ALA A 11 -9.67 -16.90 33.53
N ILE A 12 -8.73 -16.36 34.32
CA ILE A 12 -7.37 -16.07 33.85
C ILE A 12 -6.60 -17.38 33.91
N LEU A 13 -6.56 -18.10 32.79
CA LEU A 13 -5.58 -19.17 32.55
C LEU A 13 -4.43 -18.55 31.76
N THR A 14 -3.47 -17.95 32.46
CA THR A 14 -2.13 -17.78 31.93
C THR A 14 -1.26 -18.84 32.58
N SER A 15 -1.03 -19.91 31.83
CA SER A 15 0.00 -20.89 32.05
C SER A 15 1.37 -20.21 32.07
N SER A 16 1.88 -19.95 33.27
CA SER A 16 3.30 -19.72 33.49
C SER A 16 4.05 -21.00 33.14
N PHE A 17 4.51 -21.11 31.89
CA PHE A 17 5.53 -22.07 31.54
C PHE A 17 6.81 -21.68 32.26
N ALA A 18 7.12 -22.48 33.27
CA ALA A 18 8.42 -22.53 33.90
C ALA A 18 9.45 -22.95 32.84
N PHE A 19 10.30 -22.03 32.41
CA PHE A 19 11.59 -22.40 31.84
C PHE A 19 12.51 -22.69 33.02
N ALA A 20 12.55 -23.97 33.38
CA ALA A 20 13.63 -24.51 34.18
C ALA A 20 14.88 -24.59 33.30
N ASN A 21 16.00 -24.16 33.87
CA ASN A 21 17.34 -24.41 33.36
C ASN A 21 17.53 -25.91 33.08
N GLU A 22 17.90 -26.22 31.85
CA GLU A 22 18.57 -27.47 31.50
C GLU A 22 19.78 -27.06 30.63
N GLU A 23 20.87 -26.76 31.32
CA GLU A 23 22.21 -26.73 30.75
C GLU A 23 22.67 -28.17 30.47
N ASP A 24 23.48 -28.31 29.42
CA ASP A 24 24.33 -29.45 29.08
C ASP A 24 23.67 -30.78 28.72
N GLU A 25 23.53 -31.04 27.42
CA GLU A 25 24.32 -32.10 26.78
C GLU A 25 24.15 -32.15 25.24
N ARG A 26 25.28 -32.37 24.55
CA ARG A 26 25.45 -32.79 23.14
C ARG A 26 25.47 -31.70 22.05
N ALA A 27 26.57 -30.96 22.10
CA ALA A 27 27.34 -30.71 20.88
C ALA A 27 27.84 -32.05 20.30
N LYS A 28 27.07 -32.64 19.39
CA LYS A 28 27.59 -33.57 18.37
C LYS A 28 27.62 -32.81 17.05
N SER A 29 28.80 -32.34 16.70
CA SER A 29 29.12 -31.80 15.38
C SER A 29 28.87 -32.90 14.34
N ASN A 30 27.78 -32.76 13.57
CA ASN A 30 27.68 -33.43 12.28
C ASN A 30 28.67 -32.73 11.35
N GLU A 31 29.83 -33.33 11.14
CA GLU A 31 30.67 -32.98 9.99
C GLU A 31 29.86 -33.29 8.73
N VAL A 32 29.26 -32.24 8.16
CA VAL A 32 28.64 -32.30 6.85
C VAL A 32 29.73 -32.72 5.87
N SER A 33 29.53 -33.87 5.22
CA SER A 33 30.46 -34.40 4.24
C SER A 33 30.75 -33.35 3.17
N LYS A 34 32.01 -33.25 2.73
CA LYS A 34 32.42 -32.38 1.62
C LYS A 34 31.64 -32.66 0.33
N GLU A 35 31.02 -33.84 0.21
CA GLU A 35 30.16 -34.20 -0.91
C GLU A 35 28.77 -33.57 -0.80
N ASP A 36 28.19 -33.50 0.40
CA ASP A 36 26.90 -32.86 0.63
C ASP A 36 26.98 -31.35 0.37
N THR A 37 28.08 -30.72 0.77
CA THR A 37 28.29 -29.28 0.50
C THR A 37 28.39 -28.99 -0.99
N LYS A 38 29.01 -29.88 -1.77
CA LYS A 38 29.10 -29.75 -3.23
C LYS A 38 27.76 -29.96 -3.92
N LEU A 39 26.94 -30.90 -3.42
CA LEU A 39 25.61 -31.15 -3.96
C LEU A 39 24.68 -29.93 -3.74
N PHE A 40 24.69 -29.35 -2.54
CA PHE A 40 23.93 -28.13 -2.22
C PHE A 40 24.39 -26.92 -3.04
N GLN A 41 25.70 -26.75 -3.26
CA GLN A 41 26.21 -25.65 -4.08
C GLN A 41 25.85 -25.81 -5.56
N LYS A 42 25.81 -27.04 -6.08
CA LYS A 42 25.40 -27.33 -7.46
C LYS A 42 23.90 -27.08 -7.66
N ALA A 43 23.06 -27.60 -6.76
CA ALA A 43 21.61 -27.36 -6.79
C ALA A 43 21.27 -25.86 -6.72
N ARG A 44 21.96 -25.10 -5.87
CA ARG A 44 21.77 -23.64 -5.75
C ARG A 44 22.22 -22.87 -6.99
N LYS A 45 23.26 -23.33 -7.70
CA LYS A 45 23.69 -22.74 -8.97
C LYS A 45 22.67 -23.02 -10.08
N GLU A 46 22.16 -24.24 -10.17
CA GLU A 46 21.14 -24.63 -11.14
C GLU A 46 19.81 -23.90 -10.87
N GLU A 47 19.40 -23.73 -9.61
CA GLU A 47 18.24 -22.91 -9.25
C GLU A 47 18.42 -21.42 -9.61
N MET A 48 19.61 -20.84 -9.37
CA MET A 48 19.89 -19.45 -9.77
C MET A 48 19.91 -19.27 -11.29
N GLU A 49 20.44 -20.23 -12.06
CA GLU A 49 20.42 -20.17 -13.53
C GLU A 49 19.01 -20.30 -14.12
N VAL A 50 18.13 -21.08 -13.47
CA VAL A 50 16.71 -21.18 -13.86
C VAL A 50 15.97 -19.87 -13.56
N VAL A 51 16.20 -19.25 -12.39
CA VAL A 51 15.59 -17.96 -12.03
C VAL A 51 16.06 -16.81 -12.94
N PHE A 52 17.33 -16.84 -13.37
CA PHE A 52 17.89 -15.80 -14.24
C PHE A 52 17.41 -15.92 -15.70
N ASN A 53 17.03 -17.11 -16.16
CA ASN A 53 16.55 -17.32 -17.53
C ASN A 53 15.04 -17.09 -17.73
N GLU A 54 14.23 -17.02 -16.66
CA GLU A 54 12.79 -16.73 -16.76
C GLU A 54 12.42 -15.25 -16.63
N THR A 55 13.38 -14.39 -16.28
CA THR A 55 13.21 -12.93 -16.39
C THR A 55 13.44 -12.51 -17.84
N LYS A 56 12.53 -12.89 -18.74
CA LYS A 56 12.30 -12.09 -19.96
C LYS A 56 11.83 -10.72 -19.47
N GLU A 57 12.79 -9.83 -19.26
CA GLU A 57 12.55 -8.42 -18.96
C GLU A 57 11.59 -7.89 -20.04
N LYS A 58 10.33 -7.71 -19.65
CA LYS A 58 9.38 -6.92 -20.45
C LYS A 58 10.00 -5.54 -20.52
N LYS A 59 10.62 -5.24 -21.66
CA LYS A 59 11.36 -4.01 -21.91
C LYS A 59 10.45 -2.83 -21.57
N TYR A 60 10.76 -2.15 -20.48
CA TYR A 60 10.06 -0.96 -20.02
C TYR A 60 10.09 0.08 -21.14
N ASN A 61 8.91 0.49 -21.61
CA ASN A 61 8.80 1.52 -22.63
C ASN A 61 8.45 2.85 -21.96
N PRO A 62 9.40 3.79 -21.80
CA PRO A 62 9.15 5.07 -21.15
C PRO A 62 8.13 5.95 -21.90
N SER A 63 7.82 5.64 -23.17
CA SER A 63 6.77 6.36 -23.91
C SER A 63 5.35 6.08 -23.42
N ASN A 64 5.17 5.10 -22.53
CA ASN A 64 3.85 4.77 -21.99
C ASN A 64 3.52 5.53 -20.72
N LEU A 65 4.42 6.35 -20.17
CA LEU A 65 4.19 7.03 -18.89
C LEU A 65 3.10 8.11 -18.97
N PRO A 66 2.37 8.38 -17.87
CA PRO A 66 1.36 9.42 -17.87
C PRO A 66 2.05 10.80 -18.00
N PRO A 67 1.35 11.82 -18.52
CA PRO A 67 1.84 13.18 -18.46
C PRO A 67 2.11 13.56 -16.98
N LEU A 68 3.15 14.36 -16.74
CA LEU A 68 3.52 14.86 -15.40
C LEU A 68 2.53 15.90 -14.83
N VAL A 69 1.33 15.97 -15.39
CA VAL A 69 0.23 16.79 -14.89
C VAL A 69 -0.79 15.84 -14.29
N PHE A 70 -0.90 15.85 -12.97
CA PHE A 70 -1.70 14.88 -12.21
C PHE A 70 -3.12 15.38 -11.98
N SER A 71 -3.74 15.92 -13.04
CA SER A 71 -5.13 16.39 -13.01
C SER A 71 -6.17 15.27 -12.88
N HIS A 72 -5.72 14.02 -12.91
CA HIS A 72 -6.60 12.85 -12.90
C HIS A 72 -6.07 11.77 -11.93
N PRO A 73 -6.97 11.00 -11.30
CA PRO A 73 -6.62 9.93 -10.36
C PRO A 73 -6.12 8.65 -11.06
N LEU A 74 -5.44 8.80 -12.20
CA LEU A 74 -5.00 7.70 -13.04
C LEU A 74 -3.49 7.49 -12.85
N HIS A 75 -3.15 6.33 -12.30
CA HIS A 75 -1.80 5.86 -12.06
C HIS A 75 -1.41 4.78 -13.06
N GLN A 76 -0.13 4.41 -13.07
CA GLN A 76 0.38 3.29 -13.85
C GLN A 76 1.05 2.26 -12.98
N LEU A 77 0.73 1.01 -13.26
CA LEU A 77 1.39 -0.12 -12.65
C LEU A 77 2.87 -0.15 -13.07
N PHE A 78 3.77 -0.01 -12.12
CA PHE A 78 5.20 -0.11 -12.36
C PHE A 78 5.68 -1.56 -12.20
N GLU A 79 5.31 -2.22 -11.10
CA GLU A 79 5.74 -3.58 -10.78
C GLU A 79 4.70 -4.31 -9.94
N VAL A 80 4.60 -5.63 -10.11
CA VAL A 80 3.94 -6.52 -9.15
C VAL A 80 5.03 -7.45 -8.61
N LYS A 81 5.15 -7.55 -7.28
CA LYS A 81 6.13 -8.46 -6.68
C LYS A 81 5.84 -9.90 -7.11
N ALA A 82 6.89 -10.70 -7.28
CA ALA A 82 6.79 -12.05 -7.85
C ALA A 82 5.83 -12.97 -7.09
N ASP A 83 5.66 -12.77 -5.78
CA ASP A 83 4.74 -13.51 -4.91
C ASP A 83 3.32 -12.92 -4.88
N GLY A 84 3.07 -11.82 -5.59
CA GLY A 84 1.81 -11.09 -5.58
C GLY A 84 1.51 -10.42 -4.24
N SER A 85 2.51 -10.20 -3.37
CA SER A 85 2.30 -9.60 -2.04
C SER A 85 2.22 -8.08 -2.06
N ALA A 86 2.77 -7.44 -3.09
CA ALA A 86 2.74 -5.98 -3.21
C ALA A 86 2.73 -5.50 -4.66
N ILE A 87 2.27 -4.27 -4.81
CA ILE A 87 2.23 -3.48 -6.05
C ILE A 87 3.16 -2.29 -5.88
N VAL A 88 3.84 -1.93 -6.96
CA VAL A 88 4.58 -0.68 -7.09
C VAL A 88 3.95 0.11 -8.23
N ILE A 89 3.67 1.40 -8.00
CA ILE A 89 3.14 2.31 -9.04
C ILE A 89 4.24 3.27 -9.51
N GLU A 90 3.93 4.17 -10.44
CA GLU A 90 4.89 5.02 -11.17
C GLU A 90 5.73 5.94 -10.27
N ASP A 91 5.21 6.33 -9.10
CA ASP A 91 5.91 7.13 -8.09
C ASP A 91 6.88 6.30 -7.21
N GLU A 92 7.03 5.01 -7.53
CA GLU A 92 7.78 3.99 -6.79
C GLU A 92 7.25 3.70 -5.37
N SER A 93 6.05 4.18 -5.01
CA SER A 93 5.40 3.81 -3.75
C SER A 93 4.99 2.34 -3.77
N VAL A 94 5.15 1.66 -2.63
CA VAL A 94 4.88 0.23 -2.50
C VAL A 94 3.64 -0.01 -1.66
N TRP A 95 2.71 -0.78 -2.21
CA TRP A 95 1.40 -1.06 -1.64
C TRP A 95 1.25 -2.54 -1.38
N ARG A 96 1.15 -2.94 -0.12
CA ARG A 96 0.96 -4.34 0.26
C ARG A 96 -0.49 -4.75 -0.02
N ILE A 97 -0.65 -5.90 -0.63
CA ILE A 97 -1.94 -6.48 -1.00
C ILE A 97 -2.47 -7.33 0.15
N ARG A 98 -3.78 -7.29 0.39
CA ARG A 98 -4.42 -8.19 1.36
C ARG A 98 -4.37 -9.64 0.87
N ASN A 99 -4.10 -10.56 1.81
CA ASN A 99 -4.18 -12.00 1.52
C ASN A 99 -5.51 -12.39 0.89
N GLY A 100 -5.44 -13.15 -0.20
CA GLY A 100 -6.59 -13.58 -1.00
C GLY A 100 -6.63 -12.96 -2.41
N TYR A 101 -5.93 -11.85 -2.64
CA TYR A 101 -5.91 -11.15 -3.93
C TYR A 101 -4.66 -11.43 -4.80
N GLN A 102 -3.77 -12.34 -4.36
CA GLN A 102 -2.52 -12.61 -5.07
C GLN A 102 -2.75 -13.12 -6.50
N LYS A 103 -3.75 -13.98 -6.70
CA LYS A 103 -4.03 -14.57 -8.03
C LYS A 103 -4.57 -13.53 -9.00
N GLU A 104 -5.28 -12.53 -8.50
CA GLU A 104 -5.83 -11.42 -9.26
C GLU A 104 -4.72 -10.49 -9.71
N VAL A 105 -3.85 -10.07 -8.79
CA VAL A 105 -2.77 -9.12 -9.11
C VAL A 105 -1.73 -9.70 -10.07
N LEU A 106 -1.45 -11.01 -9.97
CA LEU A 106 -0.46 -11.65 -10.84
C LEU A 106 -0.89 -11.70 -12.31
N LYS A 107 -2.16 -11.40 -12.61
CA LYS A 107 -2.68 -11.23 -13.98
C LYS A 107 -2.47 -9.82 -14.52
N TRP A 108 -2.14 -8.85 -13.66
CA TRP A 108 -1.95 -7.46 -14.08
C TRP A 108 -0.62 -7.33 -14.82
N THR A 109 -0.59 -6.44 -15.81
CA THR A 109 0.57 -6.21 -16.65
C THR A 109 1.17 -4.83 -16.40
N MET A 110 2.50 -4.73 -16.48
CA MET A 110 3.20 -3.44 -16.37
C MET A 110 2.57 -2.40 -17.30
N SER A 111 2.52 -1.15 -16.84
CA SER A 111 1.82 -0.02 -17.46
C SER A 111 0.30 -0.15 -17.51
N ASP A 112 -0.31 -1.12 -16.83
CA ASP A 112 -1.76 -1.13 -16.66
C ASP A 112 -2.22 0.15 -15.93
N PRO A 113 -3.29 0.81 -16.42
CA PRO A 113 -3.88 1.96 -15.76
C PRO A 113 -4.54 1.54 -14.44
N ILE A 114 -4.12 2.17 -13.34
CA ILE A 114 -4.62 1.91 -11.99
C ILE A 114 -5.37 3.14 -11.47
N ILE A 115 -6.48 2.92 -10.78
CA ILE A 115 -7.14 3.95 -9.97
C ILE A 115 -7.09 3.54 -8.50
N LEU A 116 -6.68 4.47 -7.64
CA LEU A 116 -6.70 4.27 -6.19
C LEU A 116 -8.00 4.84 -5.61
N VAL A 117 -8.68 4.08 -4.77
CA VAL A 117 -9.98 4.47 -4.17
C VAL A 117 -10.03 4.10 -2.70
N GLN A 118 -10.90 4.74 -1.93
CA GLN A 118 -11.20 4.34 -0.55
C GLN A 118 -11.90 2.97 -0.49
N ASN A 119 -11.50 2.14 0.47
CA ASN A 119 -12.11 0.83 0.72
C ASN A 119 -13.41 0.95 1.54
N ASP A 120 -14.52 0.42 1.00
CA ASP A 120 -15.85 0.33 1.65
C ASP A 120 -15.95 -0.78 2.70
N SER A 121 -15.02 -1.73 2.71
CA SER A 121 -15.05 -2.85 3.65
C SER A 121 -14.66 -2.40 5.06
N TYR A 122 -15.66 -2.20 5.92
CA TYR A 122 -15.43 -1.83 7.34
C TYR A 122 -14.44 -2.76 8.04
N VAL A 123 -14.59 -4.07 7.84
CA VAL A 123 -13.70 -5.08 8.43
C VAL A 123 -12.28 -4.90 7.89
N SER A 124 -12.12 -4.69 6.59
CA SER A 124 -10.78 -4.55 5.99
C SER A 124 -10.07 -3.28 6.42
N SER A 125 -10.77 -2.14 6.37
CA SER A 125 -10.23 -0.85 6.74
C SER A 125 -9.97 -0.76 8.25
N TRP A 126 -10.99 -1.03 9.09
CA TRP A 126 -10.90 -0.80 10.54
C TRP A 126 -10.11 -1.86 11.28
N ILE A 127 -10.23 -3.14 10.91
CA ILE A 127 -9.59 -4.25 11.64
C ILE A 127 -8.21 -4.55 11.06
N TYR A 128 -8.07 -4.53 9.73
CA TYR A 128 -6.84 -4.95 9.06
C TYR A 128 -5.99 -3.81 8.50
N GLY A 129 -6.51 -2.57 8.49
CA GLY A 129 -5.80 -1.38 8.04
C GLY A 129 -5.63 -1.26 6.51
N TYR A 130 -6.45 -1.97 5.73
CA TYR A 130 -6.46 -1.86 4.26
C TYR A 130 -7.47 -0.81 3.82
N ASN A 131 -7.15 0.46 4.05
CA ASN A 131 -8.04 1.60 3.84
C ASN A 131 -8.33 1.91 2.37
N TYR A 132 -7.59 1.30 1.44
CA TYR A 132 -7.68 1.61 0.01
C TYR A 132 -7.84 0.36 -0.84
N LYS A 133 -8.32 0.57 -2.07
CA LYS A 133 -8.33 -0.42 -3.15
C LYS A 133 -7.63 0.15 -4.37
N MET A 134 -6.88 -0.69 -5.06
CA MET A 134 -6.40 -0.41 -6.41
C MET A 134 -7.28 -1.13 -7.40
N ILE A 135 -7.74 -0.41 -8.42
CA ILE A 135 -8.57 -0.93 -9.51
C ILE A 135 -7.76 -0.87 -10.79
N ASN A 136 -7.50 -2.03 -11.39
CA ASN A 136 -6.92 -2.10 -12.72
C ASN A 136 -8.00 -1.85 -13.77
N LYS A 137 -7.83 -0.79 -14.57
CA LYS A 137 -8.82 -0.34 -15.55
C LYS A 137 -8.89 -1.18 -16.80
N ASN A 138 -7.84 -1.93 -17.13
CA ASN A 138 -7.85 -2.88 -18.24
C ASN A 138 -8.68 -4.12 -17.89
N THR A 139 -8.51 -4.66 -16.69
CA THR A 139 -9.20 -5.90 -16.26
C THR A 139 -10.48 -5.66 -15.45
N ASN A 140 -10.72 -4.42 -15.02
CA ASN A 140 -11.76 -4.04 -14.04
C ASN A 140 -11.73 -4.88 -12.76
N THR A 141 -10.56 -5.41 -12.39
CA THR A 141 -10.36 -6.12 -11.13
C THR A 141 -9.88 -5.15 -10.05
N ALA A 142 -10.31 -5.39 -8.81
CA ALA A 142 -9.96 -4.56 -7.65
C ALA A 142 -9.27 -5.42 -6.59
N VAL A 143 -8.21 -4.88 -5.99
CA VAL A 143 -7.49 -5.52 -4.88
C VAL A 143 -7.38 -4.55 -3.71
N GLU A 144 -7.55 -5.07 -2.49
CA GLU A 144 -7.40 -4.26 -1.28
C GLU A 144 -5.93 -4.09 -0.94
N VAL A 145 -5.53 -2.84 -0.68
CA VAL A 145 -4.14 -2.47 -0.48
C VAL A 145 -3.96 -1.58 0.75
N LYS A 146 -2.74 -1.61 1.28
CA LYS A 146 -2.27 -0.67 2.28
C LYS A 146 -0.88 -0.19 1.91
N LEU A 147 -0.64 1.10 2.11
CA LEU A 147 0.67 1.69 1.87
C LEU A 147 1.72 0.99 2.76
N HIS A 148 2.77 0.50 2.13
CA HIS A 148 3.89 -0.16 2.80
C HIS A 148 5.14 0.71 2.82
N LEU A 149 5.52 1.28 1.67
CA LEU A 149 6.64 2.22 1.54
C LEU A 149 6.17 3.49 0.83
N LEU A 150 6.68 4.64 1.31
CA LEU A 150 6.43 5.94 0.72
C LEU A 150 6.99 6.04 -0.70
N PRO A 151 6.50 6.98 -1.52
CA PRO A 151 7.11 7.31 -2.81
C PRO A 151 8.59 7.70 -2.66
N LYS A 152 9.38 7.47 -3.70
CA LYS A 152 10.83 7.74 -3.69
C LYS A 152 11.15 9.20 -3.99
N LEU A 153 11.60 9.97 -2.99
CA LEU A 153 11.81 11.43 -3.00
C LEU A 153 12.34 12.13 -4.29
N ASN A 154 13.06 11.44 -5.18
CA ASN A 154 13.58 12.00 -6.45
C ASN A 154 12.82 11.53 -7.70
N ASN A 155 11.62 10.98 -7.53
CA ASN A 155 10.79 10.50 -8.63
C ASN A 155 9.91 11.65 -9.17
N PRO A 156 9.88 11.90 -10.49
CA PRO A 156 9.11 13.00 -11.08
C PRO A 156 7.58 12.82 -10.96
N TYR A 157 7.11 11.61 -10.63
CA TYR A 157 5.69 11.31 -10.44
C TYR A 157 5.17 11.56 -9.03
N ILE A 158 6.00 12.12 -8.14
CA ILE A 158 5.58 12.45 -6.79
C ILE A 158 4.97 13.84 -6.75
N LEU A 159 3.79 13.94 -6.15
CA LEU A 159 3.21 15.20 -5.77
C LEU A 159 3.55 15.51 -4.32
N PHE A 160 3.83 16.77 -4.07
CA PHE A 160 4.05 17.30 -2.72
C PHE A 160 3.06 18.41 -2.43
N VAL A 161 2.68 18.56 -1.16
CA VAL A 161 1.98 19.75 -0.70
C VAL A 161 2.92 20.96 -0.85
N SER A 162 2.58 21.87 -1.76
CA SER A 162 3.33 23.11 -1.99
C SER A 162 2.71 24.30 -1.27
N TYR A 163 1.41 24.22 -0.97
CA TYR A 163 0.64 25.32 -0.42
C TYR A 163 -0.61 24.81 0.31
N ILE A 164 -1.00 25.49 1.40
CA ILE A 164 -2.26 25.26 2.11
C ILE A 164 -2.91 26.63 2.37
N ASP A 165 -4.14 26.84 1.89
CA ASP A 165 -4.98 28.01 2.20
C ASP A 165 -6.14 27.60 3.12
N PRO A 166 -6.07 27.93 4.43
CA PRO A 166 -7.15 27.61 5.34
C PRO A 166 -8.43 28.42 5.14
N ILE A 167 -8.33 29.62 4.54
CA ILE A 167 -9.47 30.51 4.31
C ILE A 167 -10.27 30.00 3.11
N ARG A 168 -9.58 29.69 2.01
CA ARG A 168 -10.21 29.13 0.79
C ARG A 168 -10.47 27.64 0.87
N LYS A 169 -9.87 26.96 1.86
CA LYS A 169 -9.89 25.50 2.03
C LYS A 169 -9.27 24.80 0.81
N GLU A 170 -8.14 25.31 0.37
CA GLU A 170 -7.44 24.84 -0.81
C GLU A 170 -6.08 24.28 -0.43
N VAL A 171 -5.65 23.25 -1.15
CA VAL A 171 -4.29 22.71 -1.10
C VAL A 171 -3.69 22.85 -2.49
N GLY A 172 -2.51 23.47 -2.58
CA GLY A 172 -1.71 23.49 -3.79
C GLY A 172 -0.70 22.34 -3.78
N LEU A 173 -0.49 21.72 -4.95
CA LEU A 173 0.48 20.65 -5.15
C LEU A 173 1.69 21.12 -5.95
N SER A 174 2.76 20.33 -5.97
CA SER A 174 4.04 20.65 -6.61
C SER A 174 3.97 20.74 -8.13
N ASP A 175 2.93 20.21 -8.76
CA ASP A 175 2.65 20.35 -10.19
C ASP A 175 1.91 21.66 -10.54
N GLY A 176 1.69 22.53 -9.55
CA GLY A 176 1.00 23.81 -9.71
C GLY A 176 -0.52 23.72 -9.70
N THR A 177 -1.09 22.53 -9.47
CA THR A 177 -2.54 22.36 -9.36
C THR A 177 -3.05 22.78 -7.98
N PHE A 178 -4.29 23.29 -7.94
CA PHE A 178 -4.98 23.67 -6.71
C PHE A 178 -6.21 22.78 -6.51
N TRP A 179 -6.46 22.40 -5.26
CA TRP A 179 -7.50 21.44 -4.91
C TRP A 179 -8.34 21.97 -3.77
N LYS A 180 -9.63 22.13 -4.02
CA LYS A 180 -10.60 22.56 -3.02
C LYS A 180 -11.04 21.37 -2.19
N ILE A 181 -10.78 21.44 -0.90
CA ILE A 181 -11.05 20.37 0.06
C ILE A 181 -12.52 20.40 0.49
N ASP A 182 -13.10 19.21 0.68
CA ASP A 182 -14.41 19.06 1.30
C ASP A 182 -14.43 19.75 2.67
N SER A 183 -15.35 20.69 2.84
CA SER A 183 -15.49 21.47 4.07
C SER A 183 -15.71 20.61 5.32
N SER A 184 -16.32 19.43 5.18
CA SER A 184 -16.54 18.50 6.28
C SER A 184 -15.26 17.81 6.75
N GLN A 185 -14.22 17.77 5.91
CA GLN A 185 -12.94 17.11 6.18
C GLN A 185 -11.79 18.08 6.37
N PHE A 186 -12.03 19.39 6.26
CA PHE A 186 -10.98 20.41 6.34
C PHE A 186 -10.14 20.33 7.63
N TYR A 187 -10.74 19.91 8.75
CA TYR A 187 -10.00 19.71 10.01
C TYR A 187 -8.86 18.67 9.91
N LEU A 188 -8.90 17.76 8.93
CA LEU A 188 -7.84 16.78 8.67
C LEU A 188 -6.59 17.42 8.05
N ILE A 189 -6.76 18.52 7.31
CA ILE A 189 -5.65 19.27 6.68
C ILE A 189 -4.75 19.93 7.73
N ASN A 190 -5.23 20.19 8.95
CA ASN A 190 -4.41 20.80 10.01
C ASN A 190 -3.18 19.98 10.41
N LYS A 191 -3.11 18.71 10.01
CA LYS A 191 -1.96 17.82 10.24
C LYS A 191 -1.02 17.71 9.04
N TRP A 192 -1.41 18.27 7.89
CA TRP A 192 -0.63 18.23 6.68
C TRP A 192 0.45 19.29 6.76
N GLU A 193 1.66 18.94 6.36
CA GLU A 193 2.81 19.83 6.31
C GLU A 193 3.22 20.09 4.85
N LEU A 194 3.92 21.21 4.63
CA LEU A 194 4.55 21.47 3.34
C LEU A 194 5.57 20.37 3.05
N ASN A 195 5.65 19.95 1.79
CA ASN A 195 6.45 18.82 1.31
C ASN A 195 5.96 17.43 1.73
N ASP A 196 4.79 17.31 2.35
CA ASP A 196 4.15 15.99 2.48
C ASP A 196 3.84 15.42 1.10
N SER A 197 4.18 14.15 0.88
CA SER A 197 3.87 13.47 -0.37
C SER A 197 2.38 13.14 -0.47
N VAL A 198 1.82 13.32 -1.66
CA VAL A 198 0.40 13.14 -1.95
C VAL A 198 0.22 12.20 -3.14
N VAL A 199 -0.79 11.34 -3.06
CA VAL A 199 -1.27 10.50 -4.16
C VAL A 199 -2.73 10.85 -4.44
N VAL A 200 -3.10 11.04 -5.70
CA VAL A 200 -4.47 11.43 -6.11
C VAL A 200 -5.30 10.19 -6.42
N GLY A 201 -6.30 9.90 -5.60
CA GLY A 201 -7.26 8.83 -5.85
C GLY A 201 -8.61 9.35 -6.35
N SER A 202 -9.49 8.41 -6.73
CA SER A 202 -10.87 8.69 -7.13
C SER A 202 -11.85 8.46 -5.98
N ASN A 203 -12.80 9.37 -5.82
CA ASN A 203 -13.92 9.22 -4.89
C ASN A 203 -15.10 8.54 -5.60
N LEU A 204 -15.21 7.21 -5.44
CA LEU A 204 -16.34 6.46 -6.01
C LEU A 204 -17.67 6.65 -5.24
N TYR A 205 -17.67 7.27 -4.06
CA TYR A 205 -18.86 7.46 -3.22
C TYR A 205 -19.63 8.75 -3.50
N LYS A 206 -19.43 9.34 -4.69
CA LYS A 206 -20.03 10.61 -5.16
C LYS A 206 -21.56 10.71 -4.98
N ARG A 207 -22.26 9.59 -4.77
CA ARG A 207 -23.73 9.54 -4.74
C ARG A 207 -24.38 9.59 -3.36
N TRP A 208 -23.64 9.37 -2.27
CA TRP A 208 -24.27 9.23 -0.95
C TRP A 208 -23.82 10.25 0.09
N TYR A 209 -22.60 10.79 0.01
CA TYR A 209 -22.04 11.58 1.11
C TYR A 209 -21.13 12.76 0.72
N SER A 210 -20.79 12.93 -0.57
CA SER A 210 -19.87 14.00 -1.00
C SER A 210 -20.02 14.24 -2.50
N ASN A 211 -19.84 15.50 -2.91
CA ASN A 211 -19.91 15.91 -4.31
C ASN A 211 -18.53 15.86 -5.00
N GLN A 212 -17.46 15.68 -4.24
CA GLN A 212 -16.08 15.70 -4.72
C GLN A 212 -15.76 14.45 -5.53
N GLU A 213 -15.00 14.60 -6.61
CA GLU A 213 -14.66 13.52 -7.53
C GLU A 213 -13.37 12.78 -7.15
N CYS A 214 -12.48 13.45 -6.42
CA CYS A 214 -11.17 12.92 -6.08
C CYS A 214 -10.98 12.80 -4.56
N ILE A 215 -9.97 12.03 -4.19
CA ILE A 215 -9.38 12.02 -2.85
C ILE A 215 -7.90 12.38 -2.97
N LEU A 216 -7.41 13.23 -2.10
CA LEU A 216 -5.98 13.46 -1.92
C LEU A 216 -5.52 12.62 -0.74
N ILE A 217 -4.58 11.71 -0.98
CA ILE A 217 -4.04 10.80 0.03
C ILE A 217 -2.67 11.32 0.42
N ASN A 218 -2.56 11.90 1.61
CA ASN A 218 -1.28 12.24 2.20
C ASN A 218 -0.65 10.96 2.76
N VAL A 219 0.34 10.45 2.02
CA VAL A 219 0.99 9.18 2.31
C VAL A 219 1.94 9.28 3.50
N ALA A 220 2.44 10.48 3.84
CA ALA A 220 3.32 10.71 4.99
C ALA A 220 2.60 10.46 6.31
N ILE A 221 1.39 11.02 6.49
CA ILE A 221 0.59 10.86 7.71
C ILE A 221 -0.53 9.83 7.60
N ARG A 222 -0.63 9.12 6.46
CA ARG A 222 -1.65 8.09 6.16
C ARG A 222 -3.08 8.58 6.40
N SER A 223 -3.36 9.76 5.87
CA SER A 223 -4.69 10.36 5.91
C SER A 223 -5.11 10.76 4.50
N ASP A 224 -6.41 10.87 4.28
CA ASP A 224 -6.94 11.33 3.02
C ASP A 224 -8.11 12.29 3.21
N VAL A 225 -8.32 13.13 2.21
CA VAL A 225 -9.39 14.11 2.15
C VAL A 225 -10.02 14.09 0.78
N ARG A 226 -11.32 14.35 0.70
CA ARG A 226 -12.03 14.51 -0.56
C ARG A 226 -11.77 15.91 -1.10
N ALA A 227 -11.53 16.01 -2.40
CA ALA A 227 -11.22 17.27 -3.04
C ALA A 227 -11.65 17.30 -4.52
N ASP A 228 -11.83 18.50 -5.04
CA ASP A 228 -11.97 18.77 -6.47
C ASP A 228 -10.85 19.69 -6.93
N GLN A 229 -10.30 19.45 -8.11
CA GLN A 229 -9.34 20.36 -8.72
C GLN A 229 -10.04 21.68 -9.05
N VAL A 230 -9.37 22.79 -8.75
CA VAL A 230 -9.80 24.15 -9.11
C VAL A 230 -9.14 24.50 -10.44
N GLU A 231 -9.94 24.94 -11.40
CA GLU A 231 -9.48 25.49 -12.70
C GLU A 231 -8.85 26.88 -12.56
#